data_AF-X0SKT4-F1
#
_entry.id   AF-X0SKT4-F1
#
_cell.length_a   1.000
_cell.length_b   1.000
_cell.length_c   1.000
_cell.angle_alpha   90.00
_cell.angle_beta   90.00
_cell.angle_gamma   90.00
#
_symmetry.space_group_name_H-M   'P 1'
#
loop_
_entity.id
_entity.type
_entity.pdbx_description
1 polymer ?
#
loop_
_entity_poly.entity_id
_entity_poly.type
_entity_poly.pdbx_seq_one_letter_code
_entity_poly.pdbx_strand_id
1 'polypeptide(L)'
;MDFKEAESKYFELKGRLEAGALTPEKFQTQVGQLRVQDEQGRYWAIDAVTGGWLFHDGANWVPAQPPAGVSPLVPPAATSAPRRGGVPILL
;
A
#
# COMPACT_ATOMS: atom_id res chain seq x y z
N MET A 1 -13.14 5.68 3.94
CA MET A 1 -11.82 5.30 4.43
C MET A 1 -10.81 6.29 3.89
N ASP A 2 -10.16 7.05 4.77
CA ASP A 2 -9.09 7.99 4.46
C ASP A 2 -7.70 7.39 4.76
N PHE A 3 -6.65 8.11 4.39
CA PHE A 3 -5.27 7.67 4.55
C PHE A 3 -4.89 7.36 6.00
N LYS A 4 -5.33 8.18 6.96
CA LYS A 4 -5.01 8.00 8.38
C LYS A 4 -5.71 6.78 8.96
N GLU A 5 -6.96 6.55 8.56
CA GLU A 5 -7.68 5.34 8.94
C GLU A 5 -6.98 4.08 8.39
N ALA A 6 -6.43 4.15 7.17
CA ALA A 6 -5.72 3.02 6.56
C ALA A 6 -4.39 2.71 7.22
N GLU A 7 -3.60 3.73 7.55
CA GLU A 7 -2.37 3.54 8.33
C GLU A 7 -2.67 2.94 9.70
N SER A 8 -3.71 3.45 10.37
CA SER A 8 -4.11 2.94 11.68
C SER A 8 -4.50 1.46 11.63
N LYS A 9 -5.30 1.04 10.63
CA LYS A 9 -5.64 -0.38 10.44
C LYS A 9 -4.42 -1.22 10.07
N TYR A 10 -3.51 -0.68 9.25
CA TYR A 10 -2.26 -1.38 8.92
C TYR A 10 -1.42 -1.66 10.17
N PHE A 11 -1.25 -0.67 11.05
CA PHE A 11 -0.51 -0.85 12.30
C PHE A 11 -1.18 -1.82 13.26
N GLU A 12 -2.51 -1.79 13.35
CA GLU A 12 -3.25 -2.78 14.13
C GLU A 12 -2.99 -4.20 13.62
N LEU A 13 -3.09 -4.41 12.31
CA LEU A 13 -2.82 -5.70 11.67
C LEU A 13 -1.37 -6.13 11.85
N LYS A 14 -0.42 -5.19 11.75
CA LYS A 14 1.01 -5.44 11.96
C LYS A 14 1.29 -5.86 13.40
N GLY A 15 0.72 -5.17 14.38
CA GLY A 15 0.85 -5.56 15.78
C GLY A 15 0.28 -6.95 16.07
N ARG A 16 -0.85 -7.32 15.43
CA ARG A 16 -1.40 -8.69 15.52
C ARG A 16 -0.51 -9.74 14.86
N LEU A 17 0.13 -9.41 13.74
CA LEU A 17 1.09 -10.28 13.07
C LEU A 17 2.33 -10.51 13.97
N GLU A 18 2.89 -9.44 14.52
CA GLU A 18 4.05 -9.49 15.42
C GLU A 18 3.75 -10.25 16.72
N ALA A 19 2.52 -10.16 17.22
CA ALA A 19 2.05 -10.93 18.36
C ALA A 19 1.72 -12.41 18.03
N GLY A 20 1.82 -12.82 16.77
CA GLY A 20 1.44 -14.17 16.31
C GLY A 20 -0.07 -14.45 16.30
N ALA A 21 -0.90 -13.44 16.57
CA ALA A 21 -2.36 -13.53 16.52
C ALA A 21 -2.92 -13.51 15.08
N LEU A 22 -2.09 -13.15 14.11
CA LEU A 22 -2.42 -13.10 12.69
C LEU A 22 -1.34 -13.81 11.87
N THR A 23 -1.75 -14.63 10.90
CA THR A 23 -0.79 -15.27 9.99
C THR A 23 -0.31 -14.29 8.92
N PRO A 24 0.91 -14.45 8.36
CA PRO A 24 1.41 -13.59 7.29
C PRO A 24 0.46 -13.51 6.07
N GLU A 25 -0.17 -14.63 5.72
CA GLU A 25 -1.11 -14.70 4.60
C GLU A 25 -2.38 -13.88 4.86
N LYS A 26 -2.97 -14.01 6.06
CA LYS A 26 -4.13 -13.19 6.45
C LYS A 26 -3.78 -11.71 6.55
N PHE A 27 -2.58 -11.40 7.05
CA PHE A 27 -2.07 -10.03 7.08
C PHE A 27 -2.03 -9.42 5.66
N GLN A 28 -1.45 -10.13 4.69
CA GLN A 28 -1.42 -9.67 3.29
C GLN A 28 -2.82 -9.49 2.71
N THR A 29 -3.73 -10.44 2.93
CA THR A 29 -5.12 -10.34 2.45
C THR A 29 -5.86 -9.16 3.08
N GLN A 30 -5.68 -8.91 4.38
CA GLN A 30 -6.36 -7.81 5.07
C GLN A 30 -5.77 -6.45 4.70
N VAL A 31 -4.45 -6.34 4.59
CA VAL A 31 -3.78 -5.11 4.14
C VAL A 31 -4.14 -4.78 2.68
N GLY A 32 -4.23 -5.78 1.79
CA GLY A 32 -4.63 -5.57 0.39
C GLY A 32 -6.07 -5.05 0.19
N GLN A 33 -6.91 -5.15 1.24
CA GLN A 33 -8.25 -4.58 1.27
C GLN A 33 -8.26 -3.13 1.80
N LEU A 34 -7.17 -2.65 2.41
CA LEU A 34 -7.04 -1.26 2.86
C LEU A 34 -6.77 -0.37 1.64
N ARG A 35 -7.87 0.09 1.04
CA ARG A 35 -7.84 0.99 -0.11
C ARG A 35 -8.45 2.34 0.24
N VAL A 36 -7.82 3.39 -0.24
CA VAL A 36 -8.26 4.77 -0.09
C VAL A 36 -8.49 5.34 -1.48
N GLN A 37 -9.59 6.06 -1.66
CA GLN A 37 -9.80 6.87 -2.85
C GLN A 37 -9.66 8.34 -2.44
N ASP A 38 -8.78 9.08 -3.11
CA ASP A 38 -8.63 10.51 -2.83
C ASP A 38 -9.66 11.36 -3.56
N GLU A 39 -9.65 12.67 -3.30
CA GLU A 39 -10.59 13.64 -3.88
C GLU A 39 -10.49 13.75 -5.41
N GLN A 40 -9.38 13.31 -6.00
CA GLN A 40 -9.16 13.27 -7.45
C GLN A 40 -9.60 11.93 -8.06
N GLY A 41 -10.22 11.06 -7.27
CA GLY A 41 -10.68 9.73 -7.69
C GLY A 41 -9.56 8.70 -7.81
N ARG A 42 -8.33 9.03 -7.37
CA ARG A 42 -7.17 8.11 -7.44
C ARG A 42 -7.24 7.08 -6.34
N TYR A 43 -6.89 5.84 -6.66
CA TYR A 43 -6.84 4.75 -5.69
C TYR A 43 -5.43 4.60 -5.10
N TRP A 44 -5.41 4.39 -3.79
CA TRP A 44 -4.23 4.20 -2.97
C TRP A 44 -4.38 2.94 -2.13
N ALA A 45 -3.28 2.24 -1.89
CA ALA A 45 -3.22 1.07 -1.03
C ALA A 45 -1.90 1.07 -0.24
N ILE A 46 -1.86 0.34 0.87
CA ILE A 46 -0.62 0.13 1.62
C ILE A 46 0.01 -1.18 1.15
N ASP A 47 1.29 -1.15 0.84
CA ASP A 47 2.07 -2.34 0.55
C ASP A 47 2.25 -3.16 1.83
N ALA A 48 1.81 -4.42 1.82
CA ALA A 48 1.88 -5.26 3.01
C ALA A 48 3.32 -5.51 3.47
N VAL A 49 4.26 -5.61 2.54
CA VAL A 49 5.65 -5.97 2.83
C VAL A 49 6.41 -4.79 3.43
N THR A 50 6.32 -3.63 2.80
CA THR A 50 7.11 -2.43 3.15
C THR A 50 6.36 -1.46 4.06
N GLY A 51 5.03 -1.51 4.08
CA GLY A 51 4.18 -0.51 4.75
C GLY A 51 4.12 0.84 4.01
N GLY A 52 4.72 0.93 2.82
CA GLY A 52 4.69 2.12 1.99
C GLY A 52 3.37 2.26 1.21
N TRP A 53 3.13 3.45 0.68
CA TRP A 53 1.95 3.72 -0.14
C TRP A 53 2.17 3.34 -1.60
N LEU A 54 1.13 2.73 -2.18
CA LEU A 54 1.02 2.39 -3.59
C LEU A 54 -0.12 3.22 -4.20
N PHE A 55 0.12 3.80 -5.36
CA PHE A 55 -0.87 4.48 -6.20
C PHE A 55 -1.27 3.58 -7.37
N HIS A 56 -2.55 3.55 -7.71
CA HIS A 56 -3.03 2.85 -8.90
C HIS A 56 -2.93 3.75 -10.15
N ASP A 57 -1.99 3.45 -11.04
CA ASP A 57 -1.73 4.25 -12.25
C ASP A 57 -2.74 4.04 -13.40
N GLY A 58 -3.75 3.19 -13.16
CA GLY A 58 -4.74 2.77 -14.16
C GLY A 58 -4.56 1.32 -14.60
N ALA A 59 -3.38 0.73 -14.40
CA ALA A 59 -3.10 -0.67 -14.70
C ALA A 59 -2.38 -1.40 -13.56
N ASN A 60 -1.51 -0.72 -12.83
CA ASN A 60 -0.63 -1.29 -11.82
C ASN A 60 -0.65 -0.47 -10.53
N TRP A 61 -0.28 -1.13 -9.45
CA TRP A 61 0.03 -0.49 -8.17
C TRP A 61 1.51 -0.13 -8.14
N VAL A 62 1.83 1.17 -8.09
CA VAL A 62 3.19 1.69 -8.11
C VAL A 62 3.51 2.45 -6.82
N PRO A 63 4.71 2.29 -6.23
CA PRO A 63 5.12 3.06 -5.06
C PRO A 63 5.02 4.57 -5.31
N ALA A 64 4.34 5.28 -4.42
CA ALA A 64 4.13 6.73 -4.54
C ALA A 64 3.89 7.39 -3.18
N GLN A 65 4.11 8.71 -3.11
CA GLN A 65 3.79 9.49 -1.92
C GLN A 65 2.35 10.03 -2.03
N PRO A 66 1.46 9.75 -1.06
CA PRO A 66 0.12 10.34 -1.04
C PRO A 66 0.17 11.86 -0.84
N PRO A 67 -0.89 12.59 -1.25
CA PRO A 67 -0.96 14.04 -1.07
C PRO A 67 -0.79 14.44 0.41
N ALA A 68 -0.15 15.60 0.63
CA ALA A 68 0.35 16.03 1.94
C ALA A 68 -0.74 15.99 3.03
N GLY A 69 -0.49 15.21 4.08
CA GLY A 69 -1.45 14.97 5.17
C GLY A 69 -1.23 13.65 5.91
N VAL A 70 -0.50 12.72 5.32
CA VAL A 70 -0.04 11.49 5.98
C VAL A 70 1.47 11.40 6.04
N SER A 71 1.96 11.03 7.21
CA SER A 71 3.39 10.95 7.48
C SER A 71 3.93 9.71 6.78
N PRO A 72 4.86 9.83 5.82
CA PRO A 72 5.46 8.65 5.20
C PRO A 72 6.11 7.78 6.28
N LEU A 73 5.61 6.56 6.46
CA LEU A 73 6.17 5.59 7.40
C LEU A 73 7.55 5.08 6.99
N VAL A 74 8.04 5.46 5.81
CA VAL A 74 9.42 5.30 5.33
C VAL A 74 9.73 6.32 4.20
N PRO A 75 10.94 6.93 4.17
CA PRO A 75 11.30 8.05 3.28
C PRO A 75 11.59 7.65 1.83
N PRO A 76 11.64 8.61 0.89
CA PRO A 76 11.80 8.38 -0.54
C PRO A 76 13.22 7.90 -0.91
N ALA A 77 13.34 6.65 -1.33
CA ALA A 77 14.53 6.14 -2.00
C ALA A 77 14.14 5.18 -3.13
N ALA A 78 13.60 5.74 -4.21
CA ALA A 78 13.75 5.16 -5.55
C ALA A 78 13.59 6.27 -6.59
N THR A 79 14.70 6.94 -6.88
CA THR A 79 14.97 7.55 -8.18
C THR A 79 14.40 6.69 -9.31
N SER A 80 13.64 7.34 -10.19
CA SER A 80 13.40 7.00 -11.59
C SER A 80 13.94 5.63 -12.06
N ALA A 81 13.04 4.68 -12.29
CA ALA A 81 13.33 3.57 -13.20
C ALA A 81 12.17 3.47 -14.20
N PRO A 82 12.35 3.81 -15.50
CA PRO A 82 11.38 3.43 -16.51
C PRO A 82 11.47 1.91 -16.64
N ARG A 83 10.60 1.18 -15.94
CA ARG A 83 10.42 -0.24 -16.22
C ARG A 83 9.52 -0.37 -17.44
N ARG A 84 10.16 -0.24 -18.60
CA ARG A 84 9.66 -0.73 -19.87
C ARG A 84 9.45 -2.24 -19.72
N GLY A 85 8.19 -2.68 -19.67
CA GLY A 85 7.79 -4.05 -20.01
C GLY A 85 7.36 -4.95 -18.86
N GLY A 86 6.12 -5.44 -18.97
CA GLY A 86 5.81 -6.85 -18.71
C GLY A 86 5.05 -7.16 -17.42
N VAL A 87 3.73 -7.27 -17.53
CA VAL A 87 3.00 -8.36 -16.86
C VAL A 87 2.08 -9.00 -17.90
N PRO A 88 2.51 -10.04 -18.64
CA PRO A 88 1.55 -10.94 -19.25
C PRO A 88 0.93 -11.79 -18.13
N ILE A 89 -0.39 -11.85 -18.11
CA ILE A 89 -1.13 -12.97 -17.55
C ILE A 89 -0.51 -14.25 -18.13
N LEU A 90 -0.13 -15.21 -17.27
CA LEU A 90 -0.07 -16.59 -17.71
C LEU A 90 -1.13 -17.39 -16.96
N LEU A 91 -1.89 -18.09 -17.78
CA LEU A 91 -3.04 -18.96 -17.53
C LEU A 91 -2.74 -20.12 -16.58
#